data_AF-A0A9E0BZ11-F1
#
_entry.id   AF-A0A9E0BZ11-F1
#
_cell.length_a   1.000
_cell.length_b   1.000
_cell.length_c   1.000
_cell.angle_alpha   90.00
_cell.angle_beta   90.00
_cell.angle_gamma   90.00
#
_symmetry.space_group_name_H-M   'P 1'
#
loop_
_entity.id
_entity.type
_entity.pdbx_description
1 polymer ?
#
loop_
_entity_poly.entity_id
_entity_poly.type
_entity_poly.pdbx_seq_one_letter_code
_entity_poly.pdbx_strand_id
1 'polypeptide(L)'
;MKIHSKNCKLLVFLLVGWGLLVGCGEKEKIGLANPASVYCVKKNGTVHIKKRGDGGEYGVCVFADHKQCEEWALFRGECPLSGVKITDYLTSEGIYCALKGGQVLENELLCQLPLGIRCSTQDLYQGTCPSP
;
A
#
# COMPACT_ATOMS: atom_id res chain seq x y z
N MET A 1 -0.34 1.31 21.80
CA MET A 1 -1.80 1.37 22.07
C MET A 1 -2.09 0.62 23.35
N LYS A 2 -2.70 1.27 24.34
CA LYS A 2 -3.10 0.65 25.61
C LYS A 2 -4.24 -0.34 25.35
N ILE A 3 -3.96 -1.62 25.47
CA ILE A 3 -5.01 -2.66 25.45
C ILE A 3 -5.71 -2.57 26.81
N HIS A 4 -6.95 -2.07 26.81
CA HIS A 4 -7.79 -2.09 28.01
C HIS A 4 -8.15 -3.53 28.34
N SER A 5 -7.47 -4.08 29.36
CA SER A 5 -7.94 -5.23 30.13
C SER A 5 -9.30 -4.89 30.72
N LYS A 6 -10.37 -5.43 30.14
CA LYS A 6 -11.70 -5.44 30.75
C LYS A 6 -11.90 -6.79 31.41
N ASN A 7 -11.59 -6.79 32.70
CA ASN A 7 -12.01 -7.73 33.74
C ASN A 7 -13.19 -8.61 33.32
N CYS A 8 -12.89 -9.87 32.96
CA CYS A 8 -13.87 -10.94 32.86
C CYS A 8 -14.33 -11.26 34.30
N LYS A 9 -15.29 -10.49 34.81
CA LYS A 9 -15.98 -10.83 36.07
C LYS A 9 -16.83 -12.06 35.80
N LEU A 10 -16.27 -13.20 36.19
CA LEU A 10 -16.92 -14.50 36.21
C LEU A 10 -18.09 -14.45 37.21
N LEU A 11 -19.28 -14.10 36.75
CA LEU A 11 -20.52 -14.37 37.46
C LEU A 11 -20.96 -15.80 37.12
N VAL A 12 -20.52 -16.77 37.91
CA VAL A 12 -21.06 -18.14 37.88
C VAL A 12 -22.42 -18.10 38.58
N PHE A 13 -23.51 -18.02 37.81
CA PHE A 13 -24.83 -18.37 38.30
C PHE A 13 -25.00 -19.89 38.21
N LEU A 14 -24.95 -20.56 39.36
CA LEU A 14 -25.32 -21.96 39.54
C LEU A 14 -26.85 -22.10 39.48
N LEU A 15 -27.47 -22.31 38.31
CA LEU A 15 -28.80 -22.94 38.21
C LEU A 15 -28.99 -23.61 36.83
N VAL A 16 -29.02 -24.94 36.86
CA VAL A 16 -29.89 -25.88 36.12
C VAL A 16 -30.47 -25.46 34.76
N GLY A 17 -30.10 -26.20 33.70
CA GLY A 17 -31.03 -26.54 32.60
C GLY A 17 -30.83 -25.82 31.26
N TRP A 18 -30.61 -26.63 30.23
CA TRP A 18 -30.76 -26.40 28.78
C TRP A 18 -30.10 -25.18 28.11
N GLY A 19 -29.03 -25.47 27.38
CA GLY A 19 -28.79 -25.02 26.00
C GLY A 19 -28.78 -23.51 25.74
N LEU A 20 -27.58 -22.93 25.67
CA LEU A 20 -27.14 -22.07 24.55
C LEU A 20 -25.68 -21.69 24.81
N LEU A 21 -24.77 -22.32 24.06
CA LEU A 21 -23.42 -21.80 23.88
C LEU A 21 -23.55 -20.50 23.07
N VAL A 22 -23.61 -19.36 23.75
CA VAL A 22 -23.49 -18.05 23.10
C VAL A 22 -22.02 -17.86 22.73
N GLY A 23 -21.64 -18.41 21.58
CA GLY A 23 -20.41 -18.07 20.89
C GLY A 23 -20.58 -16.73 20.19
N CYS A 24 -19.84 -15.71 20.61
CA CYS A 24 -19.71 -14.47 19.86
C CYS A 24 -18.72 -14.72 18.70
N GLY A 25 -19.24 -15.10 17.53
CA GLY A 25 -18.43 -15.18 16.32
C GLY A 25 -18.33 -13.80 15.67
N GLU A 26 -17.16 -13.17 15.74
CA GLU A 26 -16.86 -12.04 14.86
C GLU A 26 -16.73 -12.57 13.43
N LYS A 27 -17.61 -12.11 12.53
CA LYS A 27 -17.47 -12.37 11.08
C LYS A 27 -16.25 -11.59 10.59
N GLU A 28 -15.11 -12.25 10.54
CA GLU A 28 -13.95 -11.78 9.79
C GLU A 28 -14.40 -11.61 8.33
N LYS A 29 -14.39 -10.38 7.82
CA LYS A 29 -14.63 -10.13 6.39
C LYS A 29 -13.43 -10.70 5.65
N ILE A 30 -13.56 -11.91 5.12
CA ILE A 30 -12.57 -12.51 4.22
C ILE A 30 -12.58 -11.70 2.93
N GLY A 31 -11.79 -10.63 2.88
CA GLY A 31 -11.42 -9.98 1.64
C GLY A 31 -10.33 -10.80 0.96
N LEU A 32 -10.45 -11.03 -0.34
CA LEU A 32 -9.34 -11.60 -1.12
C LEU A 32 -8.16 -10.64 -1.00
N ALA A 33 -7.02 -11.15 -0.52
CA ALA A 33 -5.82 -10.33 -0.36
C ALA A 33 -5.36 -9.76 -1.71
N ASN A 34 -4.94 -8.49 -1.73
CA ASN A 34 -4.38 -7.86 -2.91
C ASN A 34 -3.05 -8.56 -3.30
N PRO A 35 -2.92 -9.12 -4.51
CA PRO A 35 -1.72 -9.83 -4.96
C PRO A 35 -0.45 -8.98 -4.90
N ALA A 36 -0.53 -7.68 -5.24
CA ALA A 36 0.61 -6.77 -5.19
C ALA A 36 1.06 -6.53 -3.75
N SER A 37 0.13 -6.35 -2.82
CA SER A 37 0.42 -6.22 -1.39
C SER A 37 1.06 -7.50 -0.83
N VAL A 38 0.54 -8.67 -1.19
CA VAL A 38 1.13 -9.97 -0.80
C VAL A 38 2.54 -10.11 -1.35
N TYR A 39 2.77 -9.68 -2.60
CA TYR A 39 4.09 -9.72 -3.21
C TYR A 39 5.09 -8.80 -2.50
N CYS A 40 4.68 -7.58 -2.14
CA CYS A 40 5.51 -6.67 -1.33
C CYS A 40 5.99 -7.34 -0.04
N VAL A 41 5.08 -7.96 0.72
CA VAL A 41 5.42 -8.67 1.97
C VAL A 41 6.36 -9.84 1.71
N LYS A 42 6.14 -10.62 0.64
CA LYS A 42 7.06 -11.69 0.21
C LYS A 42 8.45 -11.20 -0.15
N LYS A 43 8.60 -9.92 -0.50
CA LYS A 43 9.89 -9.25 -0.76
C LYS A 43 10.45 -8.54 0.47
N ASN A 44 9.98 -8.90 1.68
CA ASN A 44 10.38 -8.32 2.95
C ASN A 44 10.09 -6.80 3.05
N GLY A 45 9.11 -6.33 2.29
CA GLY A 45 8.62 -4.96 2.38
C GLY A 45 7.37 -4.85 3.28
N THR A 46 7.02 -3.61 3.62
CA THR A 46 5.74 -3.27 4.28
C THR A 46 4.92 -2.41 3.34
N VAL A 47 3.61 -2.65 3.27
CA VAL A 47 2.69 -1.89 2.43
C VAL A 47 2.16 -0.68 3.20
N HIS A 48 2.23 0.49 2.57
CA HIS A 48 1.64 1.74 3.05
C HIS A 48 0.69 2.30 1.99
N ILE A 49 -0.52 2.65 2.38
CA ILE A 49 -1.45 3.32 1.48
C ILE A 49 -1.17 4.83 1.50
N LYS A 50 -1.02 5.42 0.33
CA LYS A 50 -0.86 6.86 0.11
C LYS A 50 -1.97 7.37 -0.82
N LYS A 51 -2.15 8.69 -0.84
CA LYS A 51 -3.08 9.38 -1.74
C LYS A 51 -2.30 10.19 -2.75
N ARG A 52 -2.77 10.22 -4.00
CA ARG A 52 -2.23 11.11 -5.03
C ARG A 52 -2.91 12.48 -4.99
N GLY A 53 -2.55 13.36 -5.93
CA GLY A 53 -3.09 14.71 -6.04
C GLY A 53 -4.61 14.76 -6.25
N ASP A 54 -5.16 13.78 -6.95
CA ASP A 54 -6.60 13.63 -7.20
C ASP A 54 -7.35 12.91 -6.07
N GLY A 55 -6.65 12.54 -5.00
CA GLY A 55 -7.21 11.76 -3.88
C GLY A 55 -7.28 10.26 -4.13
N GLY A 56 -6.89 9.77 -5.32
CA GLY A 56 -6.79 8.34 -5.62
C GLY A 56 -5.77 7.66 -4.70
N GLU A 57 -6.07 6.46 -4.23
CA GLU A 57 -5.19 5.69 -3.35
C GLU A 57 -4.24 4.80 -4.13
N TYR A 58 -3.02 4.63 -3.62
CA TYR A 58 -2.03 3.70 -4.15
C TYR A 58 -1.23 3.06 -3.02
N GLY A 59 -0.88 1.79 -3.20
CA GLY A 59 -0.02 1.06 -2.29
C GLY A 59 1.45 1.33 -2.57
N VAL A 60 2.22 1.57 -1.52
CA VAL A 60 3.67 1.73 -1.57
C VAL A 60 4.32 0.61 -0.76
N CYS A 61 5.15 -0.18 -1.41
CA CYS A 61 6.04 -1.12 -0.75
C CYS A 61 7.28 -0.38 -0.23
N VAL A 62 7.53 -0.47 1.08
CA VAL A 62 8.68 0.15 1.76
C VAL A 62 9.64 -0.93 2.24
N PHE A 63 10.92 -0.82 1.86
CA PHE A 63 11.99 -1.75 2.25
C PHE A 63 12.82 -1.21 3.43
N ALA A 64 13.65 -2.08 4.03
CA ALA A 64 14.43 -1.78 5.24
C ALA A 64 15.46 -0.64 5.09
N ASP A 65 15.93 -0.36 3.87
CA ASP A 65 16.81 0.76 3.56
C ASP A 65 16.05 2.03 3.13
N HIS A 66 14.74 2.09 3.45
CA HIS A 66 13.80 3.15 3.08
C HIS A 66 13.58 3.33 1.57
N LYS A 67 14.13 2.44 0.74
CA LYS A 67 13.76 2.39 -0.68
C LYS A 67 12.33 1.93 -0.84
N GLN A 68 11.70 2.37 -1.92
CA GLN A 68 10.27 2.22 -2.10
C GLN A 68 9.91 1.85 -3.55
N CYS A 69 8.76 1.24 -3.72
CA CYS A 69 8.09 1.03 -5.01
C CYS A 69 6.59 1.21 -4.83
N GLU A 70 5.88 1.62 -5.88
CA GLU A 70 4.45 1.37 -5.96
C GLU A 70 4.22 -0.15 -6.06
N GLU A 71 3.26 -0.70 -5.33
CA GLU A 71 3.13 -2.14 -5.16
C GLU A 71 2.86 -2.88 -6.48
N TRP A 72 2.10 -2.29 -7.39
CA TRP A 72 1.83 -2.88 -8.69
C TRP A 72 3.00 -2.76 -9.64
N ALA A 73 3.74 -1.65 -9.60
CA ALA A 73 5.00 -1.51 -10.35
C ALA A 73 6.04 -2.55 -9.89
N LEU A 74 6.13 -2.80 -8.58
CA LEU A 74 6.97 -3.88 -8.03
C LEU A 74 6.49 -5.26 -8.50
N PHE A 75 5.18 -5.51 -8.45
CA PHE A 75 4.59 -6.78 -8.85
C PHE A 75 4.84 -7.12 -10.34
N ARG A 76 4.77 -6.12 -11.22
CA ARG A 76 5.05 -6.26 -12.67
C ARG A 76 6.53 -6.23 -13.02
N GLY A 77 7.42 -5.96 -12.05
CA GLY A 77 8.86 -5.83 -12.29
C GLY A 77 9.27 -4.52 -12.97
N GLU A 78 8.39 -3.52 -12.97
CA GLU A 78 8.64 -2.16 -13.48
C GLU A 78 9.46 -1.33 -12.50
N CYS A 79 9.28 -1.58 -11.20
CA CYS A 79 10.12 -1.03 -10.15
C CYS A 79 11.19 -2.07 -9.74
N PRO A 80 12.47 -1.67 -9.56
CA PRO A 80 13.53 -2.58 -9.15
C PRO A 80 13.18 -3.33 -7.86
N LEU A 81 13.59 -4.60 -7.75
CA LEU A 81 13.33 -5.41 -6.55
C LEU A 81 13.99 -4.85 -5.29
N SER A 82 15.04 -4.05 -5.43
CA SER A 82 15.67 -3.32 -4.34
C SER A 82 14.95 -2.03 -3.96
N GLY A 83 13.87 -1.66 -4.66
CA GLY A 83 13.24 -0.35 -4.56
C GLY A 83 14.04 0.79 -5.19
N VAL A 84 13.41 1.96 -5.25
CA VAL A 84 14.04 3.22 -5.65
C VAL A 84 14.32 4.10 -4.44
N LYS A 85 15.41 4.88 -4.50
CA LYS A 85 15.79 5.85 -3.49
C LYS A 85 15.01 7.15 -3.72
N ILE A 86 13.95 7.35 -2.95
CA ILE A 86 13.07 8.52 -3.17
C ILE A 86 13.70 9.85 -2.78
N THR A 87 14.79 9.85 -2.01
CA THR A 87 15.47 11.09 -1.57
C THR A 87 16.26 11.78 -2.69
N ASP A 88 16.31 11.17 -3.87
CA ASP A 88 16.89 11.79 -5.06
C ASP A 88 15.88 12.72 -5.78
N TYR A 89 14.64 12.81 -5.28
CA TYR A 89 13.57 13.65 -5.83
C TYR A 89 13.08 14.66 -4.79
N LEU A 90 12.68 15.85 -5.26
CA LEU A 90 12.23 16.98 -4.45
C LEU A 90 10.71 17.09 -4.40
N THR A 91 10.00 16.61 -5.43
CA THR A 91 8.55 16.77 -5.58
C THR A 91 7.80 15.47 -5.33
N SER A 92 6.53 15.57 -4.91
CA SER A 92 5.69 14.37 -4.71
C SER A 92 5.37 13.69 -6.04
N GLU A 93 5.27 14.49 -7.10
CA GLU A 93 5.02 14.13 -8.48
C GLU A 93 6.21 13.35 -9.07
N GLY A 94 7.43 13.85 -8.84
CA GLY A 94 8.68 13.17 -9.19
C GLY A 94 8.85 11.86 -8.43
N ILE A 95 8.61 11.87 -7.11
CA ILE A 95 8.60 10.65 -6.28
C ILE A 95 7.59 9.64 -6.84
N TYR A 96 6.37 10.07 -7.18
CA TYR A 96 5.33 9.17 -7.69
C TYR A 96 5.71 8.53 -9.02
N CYS A 97 6.30 9.31 -9.95
CA CYS A 97 6.86 8.77 -11.19
C CYS A 97 7.91 7.68 -10.93
N ALA A 98 8.86 7.93 -10.02
CA ALA A 98 9.91 6.98 -9.68
C ALA A 98 9.36 5.71 -9.01
N LEU A 99 8.37 5.85 -8.11
CA LEU A 99 7.68 4.72 -7.48
C LEU A 99 6.98 3.82 -8.52
N LYS A 100 6.45 4.43 -9.59
CA LYS A 100 5.83 3.73 -10.72
C LYS A 100 6.85 3.05 -11.66
N GLY A 101 8.16 3.14 -11.37
CA GLY A 101 9.21 2.62 -12.24
C GLY A 101 9.52 3.51 -13.45
N GLY A 102 9.04 4.75 -13.44
CA GLY A 102 9.30 5.73 -14.49
C GLY A 102 10.66 6.42 -14.35
N GLN A 103 11.13 6.95 -15.48
CA GLN A 103 12.27 7.86 -15.52
C GLN A 103 11.76 9.31 -15.34
N VAL A 104 12.30 9.99 -14.34
CA VAL A 104 12.03 11.40 -14.08
C VAL A 104 12.99 12.25 -14.91
N LEU A 105 12.44 13.17 -15.71
CA LEU A 105 13.16 13.96 -16.70
C LEU A 105 12.85 15.46 -16.51
N GLU A 106 13.61 16.31 -17.19
CA GLU A 106 13.33 17.76 -17.30
C GLU A 106 13.08 18.44 -15.94
N ASN A 107 13.99 18.26 -14.98
CA ASN A 107 13.87 18.82 -13.62
C ASN A 107 12.57 18.43 -12.91
N GLU A 108 12.20 17.14 -12.99
CA GLU A 108 10.99 16.57 -12.39
C GLU A 108 9.66 17.03 -13.00
N LEU A 109 9.66 17.64 -14.18
CA LEU A 109 8.43 18.04 -14.88
C LEU A 109 7.85 16.93 -15.77
N LEU A 110 8.68 16.01 -16.23
CA LEU A 110 8.29 14.96 -17.17
C LEU A 110 8.54 13.56 -16.59
N CYS A 111 7.55 12.69 -16.74
CA CYS A 111 7.67 11.26 -16.45
C CYS A 111 7.66 10.45 -17.74
N GLN A 112 8.60 9.53 -17.89
CA GLN A 112 8.56 8.47 -18.88
C GLN A 112 8.35 7.13 -18.16
N LEU A 113 7.15 6.58 -18.27
CA LEU A 113 6.80 5.28 -17.70
C LEU A 113 7.36 4.11 -18.54
N PRO A 114 7.34 2.88 -17.98
CA PRO A 114 7.51 1.66 -18.76
C PRO A 114 6.60 1.64 -19.99
N LEU A 115 7.03 0.95 -21.05
CA LEU A 115 6.34 0.89 -22.36
C LEU A 115 6.31 2.21 -23.16
N GLY A 116 7.01 3.25 -22.71
CA GLY A 116 7.22 4.47 -23.48
C GLY A 116 6.12 5.53 -23.35
N ILE A 117 5.18 5.34 -22.44
CA ILE A 117 4.18 6.36 -22.10
C ILE A 117 4.90 7.57 -21.48
N ARG A 118 4.58 8.77 -21.99
CA ARG A 118 5.17 10.03 -21.52
C ARG A 118 4.07 11.03 -21.20
N CYS A 119 4.17 11.65 -20.05
CA CYS A 119 3.26 12.69 -19.58
C CYS A 119 3.97 13.55 -18.53
N SER A 120 3.40 14.70 -18.18
CA SER A 120 3.95 15.47 -17.07
C SER A 120 3.85 14.68 -15.75
N THR A 121 4.77 14.90 -14.83
CA THR A 121 4.71 14.28 -13.48
C THR A 121 3.44 14.71 -12.74
N GLN A 122 2.97 15.93 -12.99
CA GLN A 122 1.69 16.44 -12.47
C GLN A 122 0.51 15.65 -13.02
N ASP A 123 0.41 15.45 -14.33
CA ASP A 123 -0.69 14.68 -14.94
C ASP A 123 -0.72 13.25 -14.42
N LEU A 124 0.46 12.66 -14.23
CA LEU A 124 0.57 11.34 -13.62
C LEU A 124 0.03 11.32 -12.18
N TYR A 125 0.42 12.32 -11.39
CA TYR A 125 -0.01 12.44 -9.99
C TYR A 125 -1.49 12.84 -9.84
N GLN A 126 -2.08 13.50 -10.84
CA GLN A 126 -3.49 13.85 -10.90
C GLN A 126 -4.35 12.78 -11.60
N GLY A 127 -3.74 11.70 -12.10
CA GLY A 127 -4.50 10.62 -12.73
C GLY A 127 -4.99 10.87 -14.14
N THR A 128 -4.55 11.95 -14.77
CA THR A 128 -4.91 12.31 -16.14
C THR A 128 -3.95 11.71 -17.17
N CYS A 129 -2.78 11.23 -16.72
CA CYS A 129 -1.85 10.50 -17.57
C CYS A 129 -2.42 9.12 -17.98
N PRO A 130 -2.31 8.72 -19.27
CA PRO A 130 -2.71 7.40 -19.71
C PRO A 130 -2.00 6.29 -18.92
N SER A 131 -2.75 5.31 -18.44
CA SER A 131 -2.17 4.11 -17.84
C SER A 131 -1.66 3.15 -18.94
N PRO A 132 -0.50 2.49 -18.75
CA PRO A 132 -0.12 1.32 -19.54
C PRO A 132 -1.12 0.17 -19.39
#